data_AF-A0A0S8AJ82-F1
#
_entry.id   AF-A0A0S8AJ82-F1
#
_cell.length_a   1.000
_cell.length_b   1.000
_cell.length_c   1.000
_cell.angle_alpha   90.00
_cell.angle_beta   90.00
_cell.angle_gamma   90.00
#
_symmetry.space_group_name_H-M   'P 1'
#
loop_
_entity.id
_entity.type
_entity.pdbx_description
1 polymer ?
#
loop_
_entity_poly.entity_id
_entity_poly.type
_entity_poly.pdbx_seq_one_letter_code
_entity_poly.pdbx_strand_id
1 'polypeptide(L)'
;MKLQYHTAASITLSGLLYLVFKSWSLSLACCLSGIFIDIDHFLDYFRENGWSLNIKGFFKTCNECKFDHIVLIWHGWEWVVLFGLSSWLTDWNPWITGTFLGISQHMILDAGTNSSNLKTYSLIWRWKKGFHFDTIFSNQKPYFCKYRKSYSKAADSN
;
A
#
# COMPACT_ATOMS: atom_id res chain seq x y z
N MET A 1 -3.76 5.67 2.68
CA MET A 1 -4.50 6.23 3.82
C MET A 1 -3.61 6.05 5.06
N LYS A 2 -3.94 6.56 6.25
CA LYS A 2 -3.06 6.32 7.42
C LYS A 2 -3.20 4.88 7.91
N LEU A 3 -2.09 4.29 8.38
CA LEU A 3 -2.00 2.93 8.94
C LEU A 3 -3.18 2.57 9.86
N GLN A 4 -3.54 3.47 10.79
CA GLN A 4 -4.65 3.24 11.75
C GLN A 4 -5.99 2.89 11.08
N TYR A 5 -6.28 3.47 9.92
CA TYR A 5 -7.52 3.19 9.19
C TYR A 5 -7.43 1.85 8.44
N HIS A 6 -6.25 1.50 7.91
CA HIS A 6 -6.02 0.18 7.31
C HIS A 6 -6.15 -0.92 8.35
N THR A 7 -5.59 -0.71 9.55
CA THR A 7 -5.74 -1.61 10.69
C THR A 7 -7.20 -1.77 11.09
N ALA A 8 -7.94 -0.67 11.25
CA ALA A 8 -9.35 -0.73 11.61
C ALA A 8 -10.19 -1.46 10.54
N ALA A 9 -9.96 -1.17 9.26
CA ALA A 9 -10.64 -1.84 8.15
C ALA A 9 -10.31 -3.34 8.09
N SER A 10 -9.04 -3.71 8.27
CA SER A 10 -8.57 -5.09 8.25
C SER A 10 -9.16 -5.90 9.40
N ILE A 11 -9.18 -5.35 10.62
CA ILE A 11 -9.81 -5.97 11.79
C ILE A 11 -11.32 -6.12 11.56
N THR A 12 -11.98 -5.11 11.01
CA THR A 12 -13.42 -5.15 10.74
C THR A 12 -13.77 -6.24 9.72
N LEU A 13 -13.09 -6.25 8.56
CA LEU A 13 -13.32 -7.23 7.51
C LEU A 13 -13.00 -8.65 7.99
N SER A 14 -11.86 -8.84 8.64
CA SER A 14 -11.46 -10.16 9.17
C SER A 14 -12.43 -10.69 10.22
N GLY A 15 -12.95 -9.82 11.10
CA GLY A 15 -13.98 -10.17 12.07
C GLY A 15 -15.29 -10.60 11.40
N LEU A 16 -15.75 -9.86 10.37
CA LEU A 16 -16.93 -10.23 9.60
C LEU A 16 -16.76 -11.58 8.89
N LEU A 17 -15.60 -11.80 8.26
CA LEU A 17 -15.28 -13.08 7.63
C LEU A 17 -15.29 -14.23 8.64
N TYR A 18 -14.74 -14.03 9.83
CA TYR A 18 -14.81 -15.03 10.89
C TYR A 18 -16.25 -15.32 11.32
N LEU A 19 -17.08 -14.29 11.48
CA LEU A 19 -18.47 -14.47 11.90
C LEU A 19 -19.30 -15.27 10.89
N VAL A 20 -19.07 -15.06 9.59
CA VAL A 20 -19.80 -15.73 8.50
C VAL A 20 -19.27 -17.13 8.23
N PHE A 21 -17.96 -17.28 8.04
CA PHE A 21 -17.36 -18.54 7.59
C PHE A 21 -16.85 -19.42 8.73
N LYS A 22 -16.78 -18.91 9.95
CA LYS A 22 -16.21 -19.59 11.14
C LYS A 22 -14.80 -20.13 10.92
N SER A 23 -14.06 -19.53 9.99
CA SER A 23 -12.70 -19.95 9.61
C SER A 23 -11.67 -18.99 10.18
N TRP A 24 -10.90 -19.47 11.14
CA TRP A 24 -9.84 -18.67 11.77
C TRP A 24 -8.68 -18.40 10.80
N SER A 25 -8.35 -19.35 9.91
CA SER A 25 -7.28 -19.19 8.92
C SER A 25 -7.61 -18.13 7.89
N LEU A 26 -8.85 -18.10 7.39
CA LEU A 26 -9.35 -17.05 6.50
C LEU A 26 -9.26 -15.66 7.14
N SER A 27 -9.78 -15.56 8.37
CA SER A 27 -9.82 -14.31 9.13
C SER A 27 -8.40 -13.81 9.46
N LEU A 28 -7.54 -14.69 9.98
CA LEU A 28 -6.18 -14.34 10.37
C LEU A 28 -5.36 -13.92 9.13
N ALA A 29 -5.42 -14.68 8.04
CA ALA A 29 -4.73 -14.33 6.80
C ALA A 29 -5.19 -12.97 6.26
N CYS A 30 -6.50 -12.69 6.28
CA CYS A 30 -7.05 -11.39 5.88
C CYS A 30 -6.55 -10.25 6.78
N CYS A 31 -6.54 -10.44 8.10
CA CYS A 31 -6.09 -9.43 9.04
C CYS A 31 -4.59 -9.13 8.87
N LEU A 32 -3.76 -10.18 8.87
CA LEU A 32 -2.30 -10.04 8.75
C LEU A 32 -1.91 -9.39 7.43
N SER A 33 -2.46 -9.87 6.32
CA SER A 33 -2.12 -9.33 5.00
C SER A 33 -2.60 -7.89 4.80
N GLY A 34 -3.78 -7.53 5.30
CA GLY A 34 -4.29 -6.16 5.22
C GLY A 34 -3.53 -5.14 6.07
N ILE A 35 -2.90 -5.58 7.17
CA ILE A 35 -2.08 -4.72 8.05
C ILE A 35 -0.63 -4.66 7.57
N PHE A 36 -0.03 -5.81 7.24
CA PHE A 36 1.41 -5.91 7.01
C PHE A 36 1.87 -5.58 5.59
N ILE A 37 0.94 -5.37 4.66
CA ILE A 37 1.27 -4.85 3.33
C ILE A 37 2.05 -3.53 3.39
N ASP A 38 1.71 -2.66 4.35
CA ASP A 38 2.39 -1.37 4.60
C ASP A 38 3.87 -1.50 5.01
N ILE A 39 4.36 -2.71 5.32
CA ILE A 39 5.77 -2.91 5.67
C ILE A 39 6.70 -2.59 4.49
N ASP A 40 6.25 -2.69 3.24
CA ASP A 40 7.12 -2.34 2.09
C ASP A 40 7.57 -0.87 2.10
N HIS A 41 6.82 0.03 2.73
CA HIS A 41 7.24 1.42 2.92
C HIS A 41 8.57 1.54 3.66
N PHE A 42 8.94 0.58 4.50
CA PHE A 42 10.26 0.58 5.15
C PHE A 42 11.38 0.44 4.12
N LEU A 43 11.18 -0.33 3.06
CA LEU A 43 12.17 -0.50 1.99
C LEU A 43 12.41 0.83 1.26
N ASP A 44 11.32 1.53 0.92
CA ASP A 44 11.42 2.85 0.29
C ASP A 44 12.02 3.90 1.24
N TYR A 45 11.67 3.84 2.53
CA TYR A 45 12.26 4.71 3.54
C TYR A 45 13.77 4.49 3.69
N PHE A 46 14.25 3.24 3.77
CA PHE A 46 15.68 2.95 3.86
C PHE A 46 16.45 3.32 2.61
N ARG A 47 15.82 3.20 1.44
CA ARG A 47 16.41 3.66 0.18
C ARG A 47 16.64 5.18 0.22
N GLU A 48 15.67 5.93 0.71
CA GLU A 48 15.71 7.40 0.68
C GLU A 48 16.55 7.99 1.83
N ASN A 49 16.49 7.39 3.03
CA ASN A 49 17.09 7.94 4.26
C ASN A 49 18.30 7.14 4.74
N GLY A 50 18.71 6.10 4.00
CA GLY A 50 19.71 5.12 4.43
C GLY A 50 19.20 4.17 5.53
N TRP A 51 20.08 3.29 5.99
CA TRP A 51 19.79 2.31 7.04
C TRP A 51 19.73 2.94 8.45
N SER A 52 18.75 3.81 8.69
CA SER A 52 18.52 4.46 9.98
C SER A 52 17.11 4.17 10.47
N LEU A 53 16.97 3.29 11.47
CA LEU A 53 15.70 2.92 12.09
C LEU A 53 15.15 4.03 13.00
N ASN A 54 14.70 5.13 12.40
CA ASN A 54 14.01 6.22 13.09
C ASN A 54 12.52 6.16 12.76
N ILE A 55 11.71 5.59 13.66
CA ILE A 55 10.26 5.44 13.46
C ILE A 55 9.55 6.79 13.28
N LYS A 56 9.96 7.84 14.01
CA LYS A 56 9.41 9.19 13.84
C LYS A 56 9.78 9.75 12.46
N GLY A 57 11.01 9.51 12.01
CA GLY A 57 11.50 9.84 10.67
C GLY A 57 10.69 9.12 9.59
N PHE A 58 10.47 7.81 9.74
CA PHE A 58 9.66 6.99 8.83
C PHE A 58 8.27 7.58 8.62
N PHE A 59 7.52 7.82 9.69
CA PHE A 59 6.18 8.41 9.57
C PHE A 59 6.23 9.82 9.00
N LYS A 60 7.26 10.62 9.33
CA LYS A 60 7.42 11.95 8.75
C LYS A 60 7.64 11.88 7.24
N THR A 61 8.58 11.06 6.77
CA THR A 61 8.88 10.86 5.34
C THR A 61 7.64 10.36 4.58
N CYS A 62 6.90 9.40 5.14
CA CYS A 62 5.68 8.88 4.52
C CYS A 62 4.56 9.93 4.44
N ASN A 63 4.29 10.66 5.54
CA ASN A 63 3.22 11.66 5.59
C ASN A 63 3.56 12.94 4.78
N GLU A 64 4.84 13.29 4.68
CA GLU A 64 5.30 14.45 3.89
C GLU A 64 5.59 14.07 2.43
N CYS A 65 5.56 12.77 2.10
CA CYS A 65 5.88 12.21 0.79
C CYS A 65 7.26 12.64 0.28
N LYS A 66 8.26 12.56 1.14
CA LYS A 66 9.65 12.90 0.81
C LYS A 66 10.34 11.68 0.21
N PHE A 67 10.04 11.41 -1.05
CA PHE A 67 10.61 10.30 -1.81
C PHE A 67 11.01 10.78 -3.21
N ASP A 68 12.26 10.61 -3.62
CA ASP A 68 12.61 10.79 -5.02
C ASP A 68 12.08 9.63 -5.86
N HIS A 69 12.17 8.42 -5.29
CA HIS A 69 11.68 7.21 -5.91
C HIS A 69 10.87 6.34 -4.95
N ILE A 70 9.86 5.65 -5.49
CA ILE A 70 8.92 4.86 -4.69
C ILE A 70 8.54 3.55 -5.39
N VAL A 71 8.94 2.44 -4.78
CA VAL A 71 8.79 1.10 -5.34
C VAL A 71 7.53 0.41 -4.83
N LEU A 72 7.18 0.54 -3.54
CA LEU A 72 6.07 -0.13 -2.83
C LEU A 72 5.76 -1.52 -3.42
N ILE A 73 6.66 -2.47 -3.18
CA ILE A 73 6.65 -3.77 -3.83
C ILE A 73 5.31 -4.48 -3.63
N TRP A 74 4.72 -4.41 -2.43
CA TRP A 74 3.47 -5.08 -2.11
C TRP A 74 2.22 -4.32 -2.57
N HIS A 75 2.34 -3.02 -2.85
CA HIS A 75 1.25 -2.19 -3.38
C HIS A 75 1.09 -2.32 -4.90
N GLY A 76 0.87 -3.55 -5.36
CA GLY A 76 0.72 -3.93 -6.76
C GLY A 76 -0.62 -4.62 -7.03
N TRP A 77 -1.39 -4.15 -8.02
CA TRP A 77 -2.57 -4.89 -8.52
C TRP A 77 -2.20 -6.27 -9.04
N GLU A 78 -0.96 -6.44 -9.48
CA GLU A 78 -0.41 -7.72 -9.90
C GLU A 78 -0.53 -8.78 -8.79
N TRP A 79 -0.34 -8.40 -7.52
CA TRP A 79 -0.51 -9.31 -6.39
C TRP A 79 -1.97 -9.66 -6.14
N VAL A 80 -2.90 -8.70 -6.29
CA VAL A 80 -4.34 -8.95 -6.19
C VAL A 80 -4.77 -10.00 -7.23
N VAL A 81 -4.34 -9.85 -8.48
CA VAL A 81 -4.62 -10.82 -9.54
C VAL A 81 -3.98 -12.18 -9.23
N LEU A 82 -2.72 -12.20 -8.82
CA LEU A 82 -2.00 -13.44 -8.50
C LEU A 82 -2.68 -14.22 -7.36
N PHE A 83 -3.01 -13.56 -6.25
CA PHE A 83 -3.66 -14.20 -5.11
C PHE A 83 -5.11 -14.58 -5.40
N GLY A 84 -5.82 -13.80 -6.23
CA GLY A 84 -7.17 -14.15 -6.69
C GLY A 84 -7.16 -15.42 -7.54
N LEU A 85 -6.27 -15.51 -8.52
CA LEU A 85 -6.08 -16.71 -9.35
C LEU A 85 -5.62 -17.90 -8.51
N SER A 86 -4.68 -17.70 -7.59
CA SER A 86 -4.19 -18.75 -6.69
C SER A 86 -5.30 -19.27 -5.78
N SER A 87 -6.18 -18.39 -5.29
CA SER A 87 -7.34 -18.79 -4.48
C SER A 87 -8.26 -19.69 -5.29
N TRP A 88 -8.57 -19.31 -6.54
CA TRP A 88 -9.41 -20.11 -7.42
C TRP A 88 -8.78 -21.47 -7.78
N LEU A 89 -7.49 -21.52 -8.10
CA LEU A 89 -6.76 -22.75 -8.44
C LEU A 89 -6.56 -23.70 -7.26
N THR A 90 -6.80 -23.24 -6.03
CA THR A 90 -6.63 -24.03 -4.79
C THR A 90 -7.96 -24.28 -4.10
N ASP A 91 -9.06 -24.29 -4.87
CA ASP A 91 -10.43 -24.50 -4.38
C ASP A 91 -10.79 -23.58 -3.19
N TRP A 92 -10.38 -22.32 -3.31
CA TRP A 92 -10.59 -21.28 -2.29
C TRP A 92 -9.95 -21.62 -0.95
N ASN A 93 -8.69 -22.09 -0.98
CA ASN A 93 -7.90 -22.31 0.23
C ASN A 93 -8.01 -21.11 1.19
N PRO A 94 -8.40 -21.30 2.46
CA PRO A 94 -8.66 -20.19 3.38
C PRO A 94 -7.49 -19.23 3.59
N TRP A 95 -6.25 -19.72 3.61
CA TRP A 95 -5.07 -18.86 3.79
C TRP A 95 -4.87 -17.95 2.59
N ILE A 96 -4.90 -18.52 1.39
CA ILE A 96 -4.69 -17.79 0.14
C ILE A 96 -5.84 -16.81 -0.09
N THR A 97 -7.08 -17.26 0.14
CA THR A 97 -8.28 -16.43 0.00
C THR A 97 -8.29 -15.28 1.00
N GLY A 98 -7.88 -15.54 2.25
CA GLY A 98 -7.77 -14.49 3.26
C GLY A 98 -6.72 -13.46 2.87
N THR A 99 -5.54 -13.90 2.43
CA THR A 99 -4.50 -13.01 1.92
C THR A 99 -4.97 -12.18 0.72
N PHE A 100 -5.68 -12.80 -0.23
CA PHE A 100 -6.30 -12.11 -1.35
C PHE A 100 -7.24 -11.00 -0.90
N LEU A 101 -8.16 -11.30 0.02
CA LEU A 101 -9.15 -10.33 0.52
C LEU A 101 -8.50 -9.19 1.30
N GLY A 102 -7.52 -9.49 2.16
CA GLY A 102 -6.80 -8.48 2.95
C GLY A 102 -6.01 -7.51 2.07
N ILE A 103 -5.21 -8.02 1.13
CA ILE A 103 -4.47 -7.20 0.16
C ILE A 103 -5.45 -6.39 -0.70
N SER A 104 -6.52 -7.01 -1.21
CA SER A 104 -7.50 -6.34 -2.07
C SER A 104 -8.18 -5.19 -1.34
N GLN A 105 -8.65 -5.42 -0.11
CA GLN A 105 -9.27 -4.38 0.71
C GLN A 105 -8.31 -3.23 0.97
N HIS A 106 -7.06 -3.54 1.32
CA HIS A 106 -6.06 -2.51 1.55
C HIS A 106 -5.87 -1.65 0.29
N MET A 107 -5.60 -2.29 -0.84
CA MET A 107 -5.35 -1.64 -2.13
C MET A 107 -6.53 -0.80 -2.63
N ILE A 108 -7.77 -1.27 -2.44
CA ILE A 108 -8.97 -0.52 -2.83
C ILE A 108 -9.11 0.77 -2.01
N LEU A 109 -8.92 0.68 -0.69
CA LEU A 109 -8.96 1.88 0.16
C LEU A 109 -7.88 2.88 -0.24
N ASP A 110 -6.69 2.37 -0.53
CA ASP A 110 -5.55 3.18 -0.89
C ASP A 110 -5.74 3.88 -2.24
N ALA A 111 -6.21 3.13 -3.25
CA ALA A 111 -6.55 3.66 -4.56
C ALA A 111 -7.70 4.67 -4.51
N GLY A 112 -8.71 4.48 -3.67
CA GLY A 112 -9.83 5.42 -3.52
C GLY A 112 -9.47 6.71 -2.77
N THR A 113 -8.54 6.62 -1.82
CA THR A 113 -8.21 7.74 -0.90
C THR A 113 -6.97 8.53 -1.31
N ASN A 114 -5.90 7.87 -1.79
CA ASN A 114 -4.61 8.53 -2.03
C ASN A 114 -4.45 8.99 -3.49
N SER A 115 -4.91 8.18 -4.44
CA SER A 115 -4.70 8.42 -5.86
C SER A 115 -6.02 8.72 -6.59
N SER A 116 -5.91 9.39 -7.73
CA SER A 116 -7.00 9.53 -8.69
C SER A 116 -6.89 8.53 -9.85
N ASN A 117 -5.79 7.76 -9.91
CA ASN A 117 -5.47 6.89 -11.02
C ASN A 117 -5.04 5.50 -10.53
N LEU A 118 -5.79 4.46 -10.90
CA LEU A 118 -5.49 3.07 -10.55
C LEU A 118 -4.11 2.61 -11.03
N LYS A 119 -3.58 3.19 -12.10
CA LYS A 119 -2.27 2.83 -12.66
C LYS A 119 -1.12 3.07 -11.68
N THR A 120 -1.27 3.99 -10.72
CA THR A 120 -0.24 4.27 -9.71
C THR A 120 0.04 3.07 -8.80
N TYR A 121 -0.89 2.13 -8.74
CA TYR A 121 -0.81 0.89 -7.97
C TYR A 121 -0.48 -0.33 -8.83
N SER A 122 -0.08 -0.15 -10.10
CA SER A 122 0.54 -1.23 -10.90
C SER A 122 2.05 -1.14 -10.75
N LEU A 123 2.67 -2.23 -10.26
CA LEU A 123 4.11 -2.34 -10.14
C LEU A 123 4.79 -2.28 -11.52
N ILE A 124 4.20 -2.93 -12.53
CA ILE A 124 4.71 -2.91 -13.91
C ILE A 124 4.66 -1.49 -14.48
N TRP A 125 3.58 -0.76 -14.24
CA TRP A 125 3.45 0.61 -14.71
C TRP A 125 4.47 1.54 -14.03
N ARG A 126 4.66 1.40 -12.72
CA ARG A 126 5.66 2.18 -11.97
C ARG A 126 7.08 1.88 -12.41
N TRP A 127 7.39 0.61 -12.71
CA TRP A 127 8.68 0.23 -13.28
C TRP A 127 8.94 0.91 -14.63
N LYS A 128 7.94 0.96 -15.52
CA LYS A 128 8.02 1.71 -16.80
C LYS A 128 8.19 3.23 -16.62
N LYS A 129 7.86 3.76 -15.45
CA LYS A 129 8.07 5.17 -15.05
C LYS A 129 9.35 5.38 -14.24
N GLY A 130 10.22 4.36 -14.14
CA GLY A 130 11.48 4.45 -13.41
C GLY A 130 11.31 4.60 -11.91
N PHE A 131 10.12 4.35 -11.36
CA PHE A 131 9.79 4.58 -9.95
C PHE A 131 9.87 6.05 -9.48
N HIS A 132 9.98 7.03 -10.38
CA HIS A 132 10.01 8.45 -10.01
C HIS A 132 8.68 8.89 -9.39
N PHE A 133 8.71 9.35 -8.13
CA PHE A 133 7.49 9.64 -7.38
C PHE A 133 6.64 10.70 -8.08
N ASP A 134 7.22 11.83 -8.51
CA ASP A 134 6.46 12.92 -9.14
C ASP A 134 5.81 12.52 -10.47
N THR A 135 6.43 11.58 -11.19
CA THR A 135 5.86 11.04 -12.43
C THR A 135 4.71 10.08 -12.16
N ILE A 136 4.81 9.29 -11.08
CA ILE A 136 3.80 8.30 -10.69
C ILE A 136 2.60 8.97 -10.04
N PHE A 137 2.84 9.98 -9.22
CA PHE A 137 1.85 10.56 -8.30
C PHE A 137 1.51 12.03 -8.61
N SER A 138 1.70 12.46 -9.87
CA SER A 138 1.49 13.85 -10.32
C SER A 138 0.10 14.43 -9.99
N ASN A 139 -0.93 13.58 -9.94
CA ASN A 139 -2.32 13.94 -9.69
C ASN A 139 -2.84 13.42 -8.34
N GLN A 140 -1.97 13.25 -7.35
CA GLN A 140 -2.39 12.84 -6.01
C GLN A 140 -3.29 13.89 -5.34
N LYS A 141 -4.24 13.39 -4.54
CA LYS A 141 -5.14 14.27 -3.79
C LYS A 141 -4.32 15.05 -2.74
N PRO A 142 -4.52 16.38 -2.62
CA PRO A 142 -3.67 17.26 -1.80
C PRO A 142 -3.69 16.93 -0.30
N TYR A 143 -4.66 16.14 0.17
CA TYR A 143 -4.76 15.71 1.56
C TYR A 143 -3.72 14.64 1.94
N PHE A 144 -3.08 13.97 0.97
CA PHE A 144 -2.13 12.89 1.22
C PHE A 144 -0.70 13.42 1.42
N CYS A 145 -0.22 14.32 0.55
CA CYS A 145 1.11 14.94 0.67
C CYS A 145 0.99 16.42 0.99
N LYS A 146 0.94 16.75 2.28
CA LYS A 146 0.69 18.12 2.74
C LYS A 146 1.81 19.12 2.37
N TYR A 147 3.02 18.65 2.05
CA TYR A 147 4.21 19.52 1.95
C TYR A 147 5.06 19.39 0.66
N ARG A 148 4.71 18.49 -0.29
CA ARG A 148 5.54 18.26 -1.48
C ARG A 148 5.49 19.39 -2.51
N LYS A 149 4.35 20.08 -2.67
CA LYS A 149 4.21 21.24 -3.61
C LYS A 149 5.18 22.40 -3.34
N SER A 150 5.72 22.50 -2.12
CA SER A 150 6.72 23.50 -1.73
C SER A 150 8.16 23.10 -2.05
N TYR A 151 8.44 21.80 -2.21
CA TYR A 151 9.80 21.30 -2.49
C TYR A 151 10.16 21.41 -3.97
N SER A 152 9.24 21.10 -4.90
CA SER A 152 9.53 21.24 -6.34
C SER A 152 9.80 22.69 -6.74
N LYS A 153 9.05 23.66 -6.18
CA LYS A 153 9.28 25.09 -6.43
C LYS A 153 10.63 25.61 -5.93
N ALA A 154 11.22 24.99 -4.91
CA ALA A 154 12.50 25.39 -4.36
C ALA A 154 13.69 24.75 -5.08
N ALA A 155 13.48 23.57 -5.69
CA ALA A 155 14.47 22.89 -6.51
C ALA A 155 14.61 23.53 -7.90
N ASP A 156 13.52 24.08 -8.45
CA ASP A 156 13.52 24.78 -9.76
C ASP A 156 14.06 26.23 -9.67
N SER A 157 14.40 26.71 -8.47
CA SER A 157 14.89 28.09 -8.22
C SER A 157 16.40 28.20 -7.95
N ASN A 158 17.16 27.11 -8.17
CA ASN A 158 18.63 27.08 -8.12
C ASN A 158 19.21 26.68 -9.48
#